data_AF-A0A9E2HIR2-F1
#
_entry.id   AF-A0A9E2HIR2-F1
#
_cell.length_a   1.000
_cell.length_b   1.000
_cell.length_c   1.000
_cell.angle_alpha   90.00
_cell.angle_beta   90.00
_cell.angle_gamma   90.00
#
_symmetry.space_group_name_H-M   'P 1'
#
loop_
_entity.id
_entity.type
_entity.pdbx_description
1 polymer ?
#
loop_
_entity_poly.entity_id
_entity_poly.type
_entity_poly.pdbx_seq_one_letter_code
_entity_poly.pdbx_strand_id
1 'polypeptide(L)'
;MMLDLPLIWAGLIATAVLLYVTLDGFDLGIGILFPFARSKEDRDVMMNTVAPVWDGNETWLVLGGGGLLAAFPLAYSVLMPAFYLPVLLMLAGLILRGVAFEFRFRARNRGRKFWTQMFAGGSILTAAAQGLILGGFIQGVTVENDRFAGGPFDWFTPYTLLVAAGIVAGYALLGGAWLMMKTKDSLHGDARRWTLISAGGVGGLLAAVSLATLFVHPRIALRWGFDAGGVSVVDWATLAPLLAIPALGLVGFATIVVMARKGSHLWPFIGALLVFLSGYIGLAASFMPYVVPYALDFRQAAAPDNALGLMLVGTLAILPAILAYTAWVYWVFRGKVDTESGYHH
;
A
#
# COMPACT_ATOMS: atom_id res chain seq x y z
N MET A 1 31.18 -17.86 -0.20
CA MET A 1 30.31 -16.78 0.31
C MET A 1 29.19 -17.43 1.11
N MET A 2 29.05 -17.11 2.39
CA MET A 2 27.85 -17.49 3.15
C MET A 2 26.69 -16.59 2.70
N LEU A 3 25.51 -17.16 2.48
CA LEU A 3 24.31 -16.39 2.12
C LEU A 3 23.90 -15.50 3.30
N ASP A 4 23.64 -14.22 3.06
CA ASP A 4 23.09 -13.30 4.07
C ASP A 4 21.57 -13.51 4.19
N LEU A 5 21.18 -14.52 4.99
CA LEU A 5 19.79 -14.93 5.15
C LEU A 5 18.89 -13.80 5.69
N PRO A 6 19.30 -13.00 6.71
CA PRO A 6 18.53 -11.84 7.15
C PRO A 6 18.26 -10.83 6.04
N LEU A 7 19.25 -10.53 5.18
CA LEU A 7 19.07 -9.59 4.08
C LEU A 7 18.08 -10.13 3.03
N ILE A 8 18.19 -11.42 2.69
CA ILE A 8 17.26 -12.08 1.75
C ILE A 8 15.82 -11.99 2.29
N TRP A 9 15.61 -12.33 3.55
CA TRP A 9 14.28 -12.26 4.18
C TRP A 9 13.74 -10.83 4.29
N ALA A 10 14.59 -9.85 4.60
CA ALA A 10 14.22 -8.44 4.58
C ALA A 10 13.74 -8.02 3.19
N GLY A 11 14.46 -8.44 2.14
CA GLY A 11 14.07 -8.19 0.75
C GLY A 11 12.77 -8.88 0.35
N LEU A 12 12.55 -10.13 0.77
CA LEU A 12 11.31 -10.87 0.51
C LEU A 12 10.09 -10.21 1.17
N ILE A 13 10.21 -9.81 2.44
CA ILE A 13 9.12 -9.15 3.17
C ILE A 13 8.86 -7.75 2.62
N ALA A 14 9.91 -6.97 2.31
CA ALA A 14 9.76 -5.68 1.64
C ALA A 14 9.03 -5.84 0.30
N THR A 15 9.43 -6.83 -0.50
CA THR A 15 8.75 -7.13 -1.78
C THR A 15 7.28 -7.52 -1.55
N ALA A 16 6.98 -8.35 -0.55
CA ALA A 16 5.60 -8.72 -0.22
C ALA A 16 4.75 -7.50 0.19
N VAL A 17 5.29 -6.59 0.99
CA VAL A 17 4.59 -5.35 1.37
C VAL A 17 4.36 -4.45 0.15
N LEU A 18 5.35 -4.30 -0.74
CA LEU A 18 5.20 -3.53 -1.97
C LEU A 18 4.11 -4.14 -2.89
N LEU A 19 4.12 -5.46 -3.06
CA LEU A 19 3.10 -6.17 -3.83
C LEU A 19 1.72 -6.01 -3.21
N TYR A 20 1.60 -6.13 -1.89
CA TYR A 20 0.34 -5.88 -1.19
C TYR A 20 -0.19 -4.46 -1.44
N VAL A 21 0.63 -3.44 -1.17
CA VAL A 21 0.25 -2.02 -1.32
C VAL A 21 -0.11 -1.67 -2.76
N THR A 22 0.55 -2.29 -3.75
CA THR A 22 0.28 -2.00 -5.18
C THR A 22 -0.90 -2.79 -5.73
N LEU A 23 -1.06 -4.06 -5.35
CA LEU A 23 -2.12 -4.93 -5.85
C LEU A 23 -3.43 -4.71 -5.11
N ASP A 24 -3.43 -4.85 -3.78
CA ASP A 24 -4.64 -4.62 -2.98
C ASP A 24 -4.98 -3.12 -2.89
N GLY A 25 -4.01 -2.23 -3.13
CA GLY A 25 -4.22 -0.79 -3.14
C GLY A 25 -5.22 -0.33 -4.22
N PHE A 26 -5.24 -0.94 -5.40
CA PHE A 26 -6.28 -0.62 -6.39
C PHE A 26 -7.63 -1.26 -6.03
N ASP A 27 -7.66 -2.44 -5.40
CA ASP A 27 -8.89 -3.08 -4.92
C ASP A 27 -9.59 -2.21 -3.87
N LEU A 28 -8.83 -1.79 -2.85
CA LEU A 28 -9.28 -0.81 -1.86
C LEU A 28 -9.66 0.52 -2.51
N GLY A 29 -8.89 0.96 -3.51
CA GLY A 29 -9.16 2.14 -4.31
C GLY A 29 -10.53 2.15 -4.97
N ILE A 30 -10.94 1.02 -5.55
CA ILE A 30 -12.28 0.85 -6.13
C ILE A 30 -13.35 0.99 -5.06
N GLY A 31 -13.14 0.41 -3.87
CA GLY A 31 -14.04 0.57 -2.73
C GLY A 31 -14.17 2.02 -2.26
N ILE A 32 -13.06 2.76 -2.20
CA ILE A 32 -13.05 4.19 -1.86
C ILE A 32 -13.83 5.01 -2.90
N LEU A 33 -13.69 4.68 -4.19
CA LEU A 33 -14.38 5.38 -5.28
C LEU A 33 -15.83 4.93 -5.47
N PHE A 34 -16.22 3.80 -4.89
CA PHE A 34 -17.51 3.14 -5.08
C PHE A 34 -18.76 4.01 -4.84
N PRO A 35 -18.77 4.90 -3.83
CA PRO A 35 -19.91 5.79 -3.60
C PRO A 35 -20.16 6.77 -4.75
N PHE A 36 -19.11 7.15 -5.50
CA PHE A 36 -19.17 8.18 -6.54
C PHE A 36 -19.67 7.67 -7.89
N ALA A 37 -19.82 6.35 -8.06
CA ALA A 37 -20.40 5.76 -9.26
C ALA A 37 -21.87 6.20 -9.45
N ARG A 38 -22.24 6.50 -10.70
CA ARG A 38 -23.56 7.09 -11.01
C ARG A 38 -24.68 6.07 -10.90
N SER A 39 -24.49 4.90 -11.51
CA SER A 39 -25.50 3.87 -11.62
C SER A 39 -25.19 2.63 -10.76
N LYS A 40 -26.12 1.67 -10.70
CA LYS A 40 -25.89 0.39 -10.02
C LYS A 40 -25.02 -0.51 -10.89
N GLU A 41 -25.21 -0.39 -12.19
CA GLU A 41 -24.53 -1.10 -13.26
C GLU A 41 -23.04 -0.72 -13.26
N ASP A 42 -22.71 0.57 -13.14
CA ASP A 42 -21.32 1.04 -13.00
C ASP A 42 -20.63 0.39 -11.79
N ARG A 43 -21.34 0.30 -10.66
CA ARG A 43 -20.83 -0.33 -9.44
C ARG A 43 -20.58 -1.83 -9.63
N ASP A 44 -21.45 -2.50 -10.39
CA ASP A 44 -21.27 -3.93 -10.68
C ASP A 44 -20.06 -4.14 -11.59
N VAL A 45 -19.89 -3.32 -12.63
CA VAL A 45 -18.71 -3.34 -13.50
C VAL A 45 -17.44 -3.09 -12.69
N MET A 46 -17.43 -2.06 -11.82
CA MET A 46 -16.29 -1.75 -10.94
C MET A 46 -15.86 -2.97 -10.10
N MET A 47 -16.80 -3.66 -9.44
CA MET A 47 -16.50 -4.87 -8.66
C MET A 47 -15.98 -6.01 -9.53
N ASN A 48 -16.61 -6.23 -10.70
CA ASN A 48 -16.22 -7.28 -11.63
C ASN A 48 -14.80 -7.09 -12.18
N THR A 49 -14.26 -5.86 -12.18
CA THR A 49 -12.86 -5.63 -12.60
C THR A 49 -11.82 -6.24 -11.66
N VAL A 50 -12.18 -6.53 -10.42
CA VAL A 50 -11.27 -7.05 -9.38
C VAL A 50 -11.70 -8.37 -8.77
N ALA A 51 -12.93 -8.81 -9.02
CA ALA A 51 -13.46 -10.12 -8.60
C ALA A 51 -12.49 -11.30 -8.79
N PRO A 52 -11.72 -11.41 -9.90
CA PRO A 52 -10.85 -12.55 -10.12
C PRO A 52 -9.52 -12.50 -9.34
N VAL A 53 -9.13 -11.34 -8.78
CA VAL A 53 -7.77 -11.09 -8.26
C VAL A 53 -7.72 -10.65 -6.80
N TRP A 54 -8.79 -10.06 -6.26
CA TRP A 54 -8.75 -9.40 -4.94
C TRP A 54 -8.33 -10.32 -3.79
N ASP A 55 -8.86 -11.55 -3.74
CA ASP A 55 -8.52 -12.54 -2.71
C ASP A 55 -7.04 -12.95 -2.80
N GLY A 56 -6.54 -13.11 -4.04
CA GLY A 56 -5.12 -13.34 -4.31
C GLY A 56 -4.23 -12.18 -3.85
N ASN A 57 -4.70 -10.94 -3.97
CA ASN A 57 -3.92 -9.76 -3.58
C ASN A 57 -3.75 -9.64 -2.06
N GLU A 58 -4.74 -10.07 -1.27
CA GLU A 58 -4.65 -10.11 0.19
C GLU A 58 -3.58 -11.09 0.70
N THR A 59 -3.24 -12.13 -0.08
CA THR A 59 -2.22 -13.13 0.34
C THR A 59 -0.84 -12.51 0.58
N TRP A 60 -0.51 -11.40 -0.09
CA TRP A 60 0.75 -10.69 0.11
C TRP A 60 0.84 -10.04 1.49
N LEU A 61 -0.28 -9.61 2.07
CA LEU A 61 -0.33 -9.13 3.46
C LEU A 61 0.01 -10.24 4.44
N VAL A 62 -0.49 -11.45 4.19
CA VAL A 62 -0.21 -12.64 5.01
C VAL A 62 1.27 -12.98 4.95
N LEU A 63 1.88 -12.96 3.76
CA LEU A 63 3.33 -13.13 3.63
C LEU A 63 4.11 -12.01 4.31
N GLY A 64 3.65 -10.76 4.24
CA GLY A 64 4.27 -9.63 4.94
C GLY A 64 4.25 -9.81 6.46
N GLY A 65 3.07 -9.99 7.05
CA GLY A 65 2.90 -10.12 8.51
C GLY A 65 3.41 -11.44 9.08
N GLY A 66 3.07 -12.57 8.45
CA GLY A 66 3.53 -13.89 8.83
C GLY A 66 5.02 -14.08 8.57
N GLY A 67 5.54 -13.53 7.48
CA GLY A 67 6.98 -13.48 7.19
C GLY A 67 7.73 -12.66 8.23
N LEU A 68 7.20 -11.50 8.64
CA LEU A 68 7.80 -10.70 9.71
C LEU A 68 7.88 -11.48 11.03
N LEU A 69 6.82 -12.17 11.43
CA LEU A 69 6.85 -13.05 12.61
C LEU A 69 7.92 -14.14 12.50
N ALA A 70 7.99 -14.79 11.34
CA ALA A 70 8.84 -15.94 11.13
C ALA A 70 10.33 -15.55 11.01
N ALA A 71 10.64 -14.53 10.22
CA ALA A 71 12.01 -14.12 9.92
C ALA A 71 12.56 -13.09 10.91
N PHE A 72 11.71 -12.23 11.49
CA PHE A 72 12.11 -11.17 12.42
C PHE A 72 11.24 -11.15 13.68
N PRO A 73 11.24 -12.23 14.49
CA PRO A 73 10.33 -12.37 15.63
C PRO A 73 10.47 -11.25 16.67
N LEU A 74 11.69 -10.72 16.86
CA LEU A 74 11.92 -9.60 17.76
C LEU A 74 11.20 -8.33 17.27
N ALA A 75 11.34 -8.01 15.99
CA ALA A 75 10.64 -6.89 15.37
C ALA A 75 9.12 -7.05 15.47
N TYR A 76 8.61 -8.26 15.19
CA TYR A 76 7.19 -8.56 15.33
C TYR A 76 6.69 -8.33 16.76
N SER A 77 7.46 -8.74 17.77
CA SER A 77 7.11 -8.57 19.19
C SER A 77 7.05 -7.11 19.66
N VAL A 78 7.74 -6.20 18.94
CA VAL A 78 7.72 -4.76 19.21
C VAL A 78 6.61 -4.06 18.41
N LEU A 79 6.51 -4.32 17.12
CA LEU A 79 5.61 -3.59 16.22
C LEU A 79 4.15 -4.01 16.40
N MET A 80 3.87 -5.29 16.67
CA MET A 80 2.49 -5.75 16.79
C MET A 80 1.74 -5.17 18.00
N PRO A 81 2.33 -5.10 19.21
CA PRO A 81 1.70 -4.38 20.32
C PRO A 81 1.55 -2.88 20.04
N ALA A 82 2.57 -2.25 19.44
CA ALA A 82 2.54 -0.82 19.11
C ALA A 82 1.39 -0.45 18.15
N PHE A 83 1.09 -1.33 17.21
CA PHE A 83 0.05 -1.13 16.20
C PHE A 83 -1.16 -2.03 16.37
N TYR A 84 -1.39 -2.56 17.58
CA TYR A 84 -2.47 -3.52 17.83
C TYR A 84 -3.84 -2.99 17.39
N LEU A 85 -4.19 -1.76 17.79
CA LEU A 85 -5.47 -1.13 17.43
C LEU A 85 -5.56 -0.85 15.91
N PRO A 86 -4.58 -0.20 15.25
CA PRO A 86 -4.58 -0.04 13.81
C PRO A 86 -4.70 -1.36 13.04
N VAL A 87 -3.98 -2.41 13.43
CA VAL A 87 -4.08 -3.74 12.79
C VAL A 87 -5.48 -4.32 12.98
N LEU A 88 -6.08 -4.21 14.17
CA LEU A 88 -7.44 -4.67 14.39
C LEU A 88 -8.46 -3.92 13.52
N LEU A 89 -8.32 -2.60 13.38
CA LEU A 89 -9.15 -1.80 12.47
C LEU A 89 -8.97 -2.21 11.01
N MET A 90 -7.73 -2.49 10.60
CA MET A 90 -7.42 -2.99 9.26
C MET A 90 -8.09 -4.33 8.99
N LEU A 91 -7.95 -5.31 9.90
CA LEU A 91 -8.58 -6.63 9.78
C LEU A 91 -10.11 -6.54 9.78
N ALA A 92 -10.69 -5.70 10.64
CA ALA A 92 -12.13 -5.45 10.64
C ALA A 92 -12.62 -4.84 9.31
N GLY A 93 -11.84 -3.91 8.74
CA GLY A 93 -12.11 -3.32 7.42
C GLY A 93 -12.03 -4.34 6.28
N LEU A 94 -11.02 -5.23 6.30
CA LEU A 94 -10.85 -6.31 5.31
C LEU A 94 -11.99 -7.32 5.38
N ILE A 95 -12.34 -7.78 6.59
CA ILE A 95 -13.50 -8.67 6.80
C ILE A 95 -14.77 -8.00 6.27
N LEU A 96 -14.97 -6.72 6.61
CA LEU A 96 -16.16 -6.01 6.17
C LEU A 96 -16.23 -5.89 4.64
N ARG A 97 -15.09 -5.61 4.00
CA ARG A 97 -14.96 -5.53 2.55
C ARG A 97 -15.27 -6.88 1.89
N GLY A 98 -14.63 -7.96 2.34
CA GLY A 98 -14.82 -9.29 1.78
C GLY A 98 -16.26 -9.80 1.91
N VAL A 99 -16.86 -9.61 3.08
CA VAL A 99 -18.29 -9.95 3.30
C VAL A 99 -19.18 -9.07 2.43
N ALA A 100 -18.93 -7.76 2.35
CA ALA A 100 -19.71 -6.88 1.50
C ALA A 100 -19.60 -7.26 0.01
N PHE A 101 -18.44 -7.72 -0.45
CA PHE A 101 -18.21 -8.17 -1.82
C PHE A 101 -19.15 -9.33 -2.17
N GLU A 102 -19.13 -10.40 -1.36
CA GLU A 102 -19.90 -11.62 -1.60
C GLU A 102 -21.41 -11.42 -1.40
N PHE A 103 -21.82 -10.70 -0.36
CA PHE A 103 -23.24 -10.55 -0.02
C PHE A 103 -23.96 -9.49 -0.86
N ARG A 104 -23.26 -8.51 -1.45
CA ARG A 104 -23.90 -7.47 -2.26
C ARG A 104 -24.60 -8.05 -3.50
N PHE A 105 -24.03 -9.09 -4.13
CA PHE A 105 -24.64 -9.76 -5.29
C PHE A 105 -25.91 -10.52 -4.93
N ARG A 106 -25.99 -11.03 -3.69
CA ARG A 106 -27.15 -11.81 -3.21
C ARG A 106 -28.27 -10.93 -2.63
N ALA A 107 -27.95 -9.69 -2.26
CA ALA A 107 -28.89 -8.82 -1.56
C ALA A 107 -29.85 -8.06 -2.49
N ARG A 108 -31.13 -7.97 -2.08
CA ARG A 108 -32.16 -7.15 -2.73
C ARG A 108 -32.39 -5.83 -1.98
N ASN A 109 -32.74 -4.77 -2.72
CA ASN A 109 -33.19 -3.47 -2.21
C ASN A 109 -32.31 -2.88 -1.08
N ARG A 110 -32.82 -2.81 0.16
CA ARG A 110 -32.14 -2.18 1.31
C ARG A 110 -30.83 -2.88 1.66
N GLY A 111 -30.76 -4.21 1.54
CA GLY A 111 -29.54 -4.96 1.81
C GLY A 111 -28.39 -4.58 0.87
N ARG A 112 -28.70 -4.32 -0.41
CA ARG A 112 -27.68 -3.91 -1.39
C ARG A 112 -27.11 -2.52 -1.11
N LYS A 113 -27.93 -1.59 -0.60
CA LYS A 113 -27.45 -0.25 -0.17
C LYS A 113 -26.54 -0.38 1.06
N PHE A 114 -26.92 -1.19 2.03
CA PHE A 114 -26.09 -1.48 3.20
C PHE A 114 -24.73 -2.06 2.79
N TRP A 115 -24.70 -3.11 1.98
CA TRP A 115 -23.44 -3.72 1.52
C TRP A 115 -22.60 -2.78 0.64
N THR A 116 -23.23 -1.90 -0.13
CA THR A 116 -22.52 -0.83 -0.88
C THR A 116 -21.80 0.12 0.07
N GLN A 117 -22.43 0.51 1.18
CA GLN A 117 -21.81 1.37 2.19
C GLN A 117 -20.72 0.64 2.97
N MET A 118 -20.94 -0.64 3.31
CA MET A 118 -19.95 -1.46 4.00
C MET A 118 -18.72 -1.75 3.13
N PHE A 119 -18.89 -1.96 1.82
CA PHE A 119 -17.77 -2.13 0.90
C PHE A 119 -16.88 -0.88 0.86
N ALA A 120 -17.50 0.30 0.74
CA ALA A 120 -16.76 1.58 0.76
C ALA A 120 -16.13 1.86 2.12
N GLY A 121 -16.91 1.71 3.21
CA GLY A 121 -16.45 1.94 4.58
C GLY A 121 -15.32 1.01 4.99
N GLY A 122 -15.42 -0.28 4.68
CA GLY A 122 -14.38 -1.27 4.94
C GLY A 122 -13.09 -0.97 4.17
N SER A 123 -13.20 -0.54 2.92
CA SER A 123 -12.05 -0.17 2.09
C SER A 123 -11.36 1.10 2.60
N ILE A 124 -12.13 2.13 2.96
CA ILE A 124 -11.60 3.37 3.56
C ILE A 124 -10.95 3.08 4.92
N LEU A 125 -11.61 2.29 5.77
CA LEU A 125 -11.09 1.93 7.09
C LEU A 125 -9.77 1.17 6.99
N THR A 126 -9.69 0.20 6.08
CA THR A 126 -8.48 -0.58 5.82
C THR A 126 -7.34 0.33 5.35
N ALA A 127 -7.60 1.19 4.35
CA ALA A 127 -6.61 2.11 3.81
C ALA A 127 -6.12 3.13 4.87
N ALA A 128 -7.04 3.69 5.65
CA ALA A 128 -6.70 4.60 6.74
C ALA A 128 -5.87 3.91 7.82
N ALA A 129 -6.25 2.69 8.22
CA ALA A 129 -5.51 1.89 9.18
C ALA A 129 -4.08 1.58 8.69
N GLN A 130 -3.90 1.25 7.41
CA GLN A 130 -2.56 1.07 6.83
C GLN A 130 -1.71 2.34 6.90
N GLY A 131 -2.28 3.50 6.60
CA GLY A 131 -1.53 4.75 6.72
C GLY A 131 -1.27 5.17 8.17
N LEU A 132 -2.13 4.80 9.13
CA LEU A 132 -1.84 4.94 10.57
C LEU A 132 -0.66 4.06 10.98
N ILE A 133 -0.61 2.80 10.53
CA ILE A 133 0.52 1.88 10.75
C ILE A 133 1.80 2.45 10.13
N LEU A 134 1.74 2.89 8.85
CA LEU A 134 2.89 3.44 8.15
C LEU A 134 3.40 4.74 8.79
N GLY A 135 2.49 5.65 9.15
CA GLY A 135 2.84 6.89 9.85
C GLY A 135 3.47 6.59 11.21
N GLY A 136 2.87 5.64 11.94
CA GLY A 136 3.37 5.12 13.20
C GLY A 136 4.77 4.48 13.09
N PHE A 137 5.01 3.76 12.00
CA PHE A 137 6.30 3.18 11.68
C PHE A 137 7.34 4.29 11.42
N ILE A 138 7.01 5.28 10.58
CA ILE A 138 7.92 6.39 10.24
C ILE A 138 8.30 7.23 11.48
N GLN A 139 7.34 7.53 12.35
CA GLN A 139 7.62 8.25 13.60
C GLN A 139 8.46 7.45 14.60
N GLY A 140 8.47 6.12 14.46
CA GLY A 140 9.11 5.22 15.40
C GLY A 140 8.21 4.89 16.59
N VAL A 141 8.58 3.83 17.30
CA VAL A 141 7.87 3.35 18.48
C VAL A 141 8.81 3.36 19.68
N THR A 142 8.26 3.55 20.87
CA THR A 142 9.05 3.53 22.11
C THR A 142 9.48 2.10 22.41
N VAL A 143 10.79 1.88 22.49
CA VAL A 143 11.40 0.57 22.75
C VAL A 143 12.31 0.67 23.96
N GLU A 144 12.10 -0.22 24.94
CA GLU A 144 12.98 -0.40 26.10
C GLU A 144 13.34 -1.88 26.23
N ASN A 145 14.64 -2.19 26.34
CA ASN A 145 15.13 -3.58 26.43
C ASN A 145 14.55 -4.50 25.34
N ASP A 146 14.56 -4.02 24.09
CA ASP A 146 14.03 -4.70 22.90
C ASP A 146 12.54 -5.06 22.97
N ARG A 147 11.78 -4.37 23.83
CA ARG A 147 10.34 -4.55 24.00
C ARG A 147 9.60 -3.24 23.79
N PHE A 148 8.39 -3.33 23.26
CA PHE A 148 7.51 -2.17 23.18
C PHE A 148 7.20 -1.63 24.59
N ALA A 149 7.42 -0.34 24.78
CA ALA A 149 7.22 0.37 26.05
C ALA A 149 6.33 1.62 25.89
N GLY A 150 5.69 1.79 24.74
CA GLY A 150 4.80 2.93 24.46
C GLY A 150 3.37 2.73 24.96
N GLY A 151 2.56 3.78 24.79
CA GLY A 151 1.14 3.78 25.07
C GLY A 151 0.30 3.18 23.92
N PRO A 152 -0.93 2.73 24.21
CA PRO A 152 -1.82 2.12 23.22
C PRO A 152 -2.30 3.07 22.12
N PHE A 153 -2.07 4.38 22.25
CA PHE A 153 -2.49 5.43 21.31
C PHE A 153 -1.33 6.28 20.77
N ASP A 154 -0.08 5.87 20.97
CA ASP A 154 1.09 6.63 20.49
C ASP A 154 1.14 6.74 18.96
N TRP A 155 0.46 5.82 18.26
CA TRP A 155 0.25 5.87 16.81
C TRP A 155 -0.78 6.92 16.38
N PHE A 156 -1.56 7.53 17.27
CA PHE A 156 -2.62 8.48 16.93
C PHE A 156 -2.12 9.92 17.06
N THR A 157 -1.43 10.40 16.02
CA THR A 157 -0.84 11.73 15.97
C THR A 157 -1.33 12.49 14.73
N PRO A 158 -1.22 13.83 14.69
CA PRO A 158 -1.53 14.59 13.48
C PRO A 158 -0.72 14.12 12.25
N TYR A 159 0.51 13.66 12.48
CA TYR A 159 1.36 13.13 11.42
C TYR A 159 0.82 11.79 10.88
N THR A 160 0.45 10.84 11.73
CA THR A 160 -0.10 9.56 11.25
C THR A 160 -1.44 9.74 10.55
N LEU A 161 -2.26 10.71 10.98
CA LEU A 161 -3.48 11.09 10.28
C LEU A 161 -3.21 11.67 8.88
N LEU A 162 -2.15 12.47 8.73
CA LEU A 162 -1.72 12.99 7.43
C LEU A 162 -1.29 11.85 6.50
N VAL A 163 -0.52 10.88 7.01
CA VAL A 163 -0.11 9.69 6.25
C VAL A 163 -1.33 8.83 5.90
N ALA A 164 -2.27 8.63 6.82
CA ALA A 164 -3.53 7.93 6.58
C ALA A 164 -4.36 8.58 5.46
N ALA A 165 -4.50 9.91 5.47
CA ALA A 165 -5.15 10.63 4.38
C ALA A 165 -4.40 10.45 3.06
N GLY A 166 -3.07 10.47 3.09
CA GLY A 166 -2.20 10.21 1.94
C GLY A 166 -2.42 8.83 1.32
N ILE A 167 -2.47 7.77 2.14
CA ILE A 167 -2.71 6.40 1.68
C ILE A 167 -4.13 6.23 1.12
N VAL A 168 -5.16 6.79 1.78
CA VAL A 168 -6.54 6.76 1.25
C VAL A 168 -6.62 7.44 -0.12
N ALA A 169 -6.01 8.63 -0.28
CA ALA A 169 -5.95 9.32 -1.56
C ALA A 169 -5.12 8.53 -2.60
N GLY A 170 -4.02 7.92 -2.17
CA GLY A 170 -3.15 7.09 -3.00
C GLY A 170 -3.88 5.87 -3.57
N TYR A 171 -4.65 5.17 -2.73
CA TYR A 171 -5.46 4.04 -3.17
C TYR A 171 -6.61 4.50 -4.07
N ALA A 172 -7.24 5.64 -3.79
CA ALA A 172 -8.20 6.23 -4.73
C ALA A 172 -7.56 6.55 -6.11
N LEU A 173 -6.30 6.96 -6.15
CA LEU A 173 -5.55 7.14 -7.40
C LEU A 173 -5.31 5.81 -8.12
N LEU A 174 -4.83 4.78 -7.41
CA LEU A 174 -4.60 3.44 -7.98
C LEU A 174 -5.91 2.82 -8.51
N GLY A 175 -6.99 2.89 -7.74
CA GLY A 175 -8.30 2.39 -8.14
C GLY A 175 -8.87 3.13 -9.35
N GLY A 176 -8.74 4.47 -9.38
CA GLY A 176 -9.17 5.27 -10.53
C GLY A 176 -8.41 4.89 -11.79
N ALA A 177 -7.08 4.79 -11.70
CA ALA A 177 -6.23 4.46 -12.83
C ALA A 177 -6.43 3.00 -13.31
N TRP A 178 -6.68 2.07 -12.39
CA TRP A 178 -7.09 0.70 -12.72
C TRP A 178 -8.41 0.67 -13.49
N LEU A 179 -9.42 1.43 -13.02
CA LEU A 179 -10.70 1.52 -13.72
C LEU A 179 -10.55 2.14 -15.11
N MET A 180 -9.66 3.12 -15.31
CA MET A 180 -9.36 3.64 -16.65
C MET A 180 -8.83 2.54 -17.58
N MET A 181 -8.00 1.64 -17.06
CA MET A 181 -7.45 0.52 -17.81
C MET A 181 -8.52 -0.54 -18.14
N LYS A 182 -9.40 -0.84 -17.19
CA LYS A 182 -10.36 -1.95 -17.28
C LYS A 182 -11.72 -1.61 -17.86
N THR A 183 -12.12 -0.34 -17.89
CA THR A 183 -13.48 0.07 -18.31
C THR A 183 -13.49 0.86 -19.62
N LYS A 184 -14.69 1.09 -20.16
CA LYS A 184 -14.97 1.84 -21.40
C LYS A 184 -16.02 2.94 -21.15
N ASP A 185 -16.26 3.74 -22.18
CA ASP A 185 -17.39 4.68 -22.29
C ASP A 185 -17.54 5.64 -21.09
N SER A 186 -18.76 5.80 -20.56
CA SER A 186 -19.05 6.74 -19.48
C SER A 186 -18.25 6.45 -18.22
N LEU A 187 -18.08 5.17 -17.87
CA LEU A 187 -17.33 4.75 -16.69
C LEU A 187 -15.83 5.04 -16.83
N HIS A 188 -15.28 4.92 -18.04
CA HIS A 188 -13.91 5.37 -18.32
C HIS A 188 -13.77 6.89 -18.13
N GLY A 189 -14.76 7.67 -18.57
CA GLY A 189 -14.80 9.12 -18.37
C GLY A 189 -14.84 9.52 -16.89
N ASP A 190 -15.62 8.81 -16.08
CA ASP A 190 -15.68 9.01 -14.62
C ASP A 190 -14.38 8.57 -13.95
N ALA A 191 -13.82 7.42 -14.32
CA ALA A 191 -12.53 6.94 -13.84
C ALA A 191 -11.39 7.92 -14.14
N ARG A 192 -11.39 8.54 -15.33
CA ARG A 192 -10.45 9.62 -15.69
C ARG A 192 -10.56 10.82 -14.77
N ARG A 193 -11.79 11.25 -14.47
CA ARG A 193 -12.03 12.37 -13.55
C ARG A 193 -11.54 12.04 -12.15
N TRP A 194 -11.88 10.86 -11.62
CA TRP A 194 -11.42 10.41 -10.31
C TRP A 194 -9.90 10.32 -10.24
N THR A 195 -9.26 9.74 -11.25
CA THR A 195 -7.79 9.64 -11.35
C THR A 195 -7.12 11.02 -11.28
N LEU A 196 -7.62 12.01 -12.03
CA LEU A 196 -7.05 13.36 -12.03
C LEU A 196 -7.25 14.11 -10.70
N ILE A 197 -8.42 13.96 -10.07
CA ILE A 197 -8.70 14.55 -8.75
C ILE A 197 -7.81 13.91 -7.69
N SER A 198 -7.76 12.58 -7.65
CA SER A 198 -6.91 11.83 -6.72
C SER A 198 -5.43 12.14 -6.95
N ALA A 199 -4.97 12.29 -8.20
CA ALA A 199 -3.59 12.69 -8.49
C ALA A 199 -3.23 14.06 -7.89
N GLY A 200 -4.14 15.04 -7.96
CA GLY A 200 -3.95 16.33 -7.31
C GLY A 200 -3.88 16.22 -5.79
N GLY A 201 -4.79 15.43 -5.19
CA GLY A 201 -4.81 15.16 -3.76
C GLY A 201 -3.54 14.46 -3.27
N VAL A 202 -3.10 13.41 -3.97
CA VAL A 202 -1.86 12.66 -3.66
C VAL A 202 -0.65 13.55 -3.85
N GLY A 203 -0.58 14.40 -4.86
CA GLY A 203 0.53 15.34 -5.04
C GLY A 203 0.68 16.28 -3.84
N GLY A 204 -0.42 16.89 -3.38
CA GLY A 204 -0.41 17.75 -2.20
C GLY A 204 -0.08 17.01 -0.90
N LEU A 205 -0.71 15.84 -0.67
CA LEU A 205 -0.50 15.04 0.54
C LEU A 205 0.90 14.42 0.58
N LEU A 206 1.42 13.92 -0.54
CA LEU A 206 2.77 13.38 -0.62
C LEU A 206 3.83 14.46 -0.36
N ALA A 207 3.64 15.67 -0.90
CA ALA A 207 4.52 16.80 -0.59
C ALA A 207 4.46 17.18 0.89
N ALA A 208 3.25 17.24 1.47
CA ALA A 208 3.04 17.54 2.88
C ALA A 208 3.66 16.47 3.79
N VAL A 209 3.45 15.19 3.50
CA VAL A 209 4.06 14.05 4.23
C VAL A 209 5.58 14.11 4.10
N SER A 210 6.12 14.29 2.89
CA SER A 210 7.56 14.32 2.65
C SER A 210 8.23 15.45 3.45
N LEU A 211 7.62 16.64 3.47
CA LEU A 211 8.11 17.77 4.27
C LEU A 211 7.98 17.49 5.77
N ALA A 212 6.82 17.03 6.23
CA ALA A 212 6.59 16.72 7.65
C ALA A 212 7.56 15.64 8.16
N THR A 213 7.86 14.64 7.33
CA THR A 213 8.77 13.52 7.65
C THR A 213 10.17 14.00 8.00
N LEU A 214 10.65 15.11 7.42
CA LEU A 214 11.94 15.71 7.77
C LEU A 214 11.99 16.22 9.23
N PHE A 215 10.84 16.58 9.80
CA PHE A 215 10.72 17.08 11.18
C PHE A 215 10.34 15.99 12.18
N VAL A 216 10.02 14.78 11.72
CA VAL A 216 9.59 13.68 12.58
C VAL A 216 10.77 13.12 13.39
N HIS A 217 11.92 12.92 12.74
CA HIS A 217 13.11 12.41 13.41
C HIS A 217 14.40 12.92 12.76
N PRO A 218 15.39 13.44 13.53
CA PRO A 218 16.61 14.03 12.97
C PRO A 218 17.40 13.10 12.03
N ARG A 219 17.39 11.78 12.30
CA ARG A 219 18.06 10.80 11.43
C ARG A 219 17.49 10.78 10.02
N ILE A 220 16.19 11.01 9.84
CA ILE A 220 15.59 11.07 8.50
C ILE A 220 16.12 12.29 7.76
N ALA A 221 16.08 13.47 8.38
CA ALA A 221 16.59 14.70 7.77
C ALA A 221 18.05 14.52 7.32
N LEU A 222 18.91 14.03 8.22
CA LEU A 222 20.31 13.77 7.93
C LEU A 222 20.50 12.76 6.77
N ARG A 223 19.68 11.72 6.68
CA ARG A 223 19.71 10.75 5.58
C ARG A 223 19.37 11.37 4.22
N TRP A 224 18.57 12.42 4.22
CA TRP A 224 18.19 13.17 3.03
C TRP A 224 19.06 14.42 2.81
N GLY A 225 20.19 14.55 3.51
CA GLY A 225 21.11 15.69 3.35
C GLY A 225 20.58 16.99 3.94
N PHE A 226 19.64 16.92 4.86
CA PHE A 226 19.07 18.04 5.58
C PHE A 226 19.63 18.12 7.00
N ASP A 227 19.62 19.29 7.63
CA ASP A 227 20.08 19.44 9.01
C ASP A 227 19.10 18.84 10.02
N ALA A 228 19.57 18.60 11.25
CA ALA A 228 18.75 18.00 12.30
C ALA A 228 17.49 18.81 12.67
N GLY A 229 17.46 20.10 12.33
CA GLY A 229 16.30 20.99 12.49
C GLY A 229 15.39 21.07 11.25
N GLY A 230 15.66 20.27 10.21
CA GLY A 230 14.89 20.25 8.97
C GLY A 230 15.62 20.91 7.81
N VAL A 231 15.07 21.99 7.25
CA VAL A 231 15.40 22.46 5.88
C VAL A 231 16.33 23.68 5.85
N SER A 232 17.09 23.93 6.93
CA SER A 232 17.89 25.15 7.08
C SER A 232 19.24 25.08 6.35
N VAL A 233 19.86 23.89 6.31
CA VAL A 233 21.10 23.62 5.58
C VAL A 233 20.94 22.36 4.73
N VAL A 234 21.44 22.40 3.49
CA VAL A 234 21.36 21.28 2.54
C VAL A 234 22.76 20.82 2.15
N ASP A 235 23.08 19.57 2.50
CA ASP A 235 24.22 18.83 1.98
C ASP A 235 23.85 18.17 0.64
N TRP A 236 24.26 18.82 -0.44
CA TRP A 236 24.04 18.35 -1.80
C TRP A 236 24.77 17.04 -2.12
N ALA A 237 25.87 16.72 -1.43
CA ALA A 237 26.58 15.46 -1.67
C ALA A 237 25.73 14.25 -1.23
N THR A 238 24.98 14.40 -0.15
CA THR A 238 24.04 13.38 0.34
C THR A 238 22.70 13.42 -0.41
N LEU A 239 22.16 14.61 -0.70
CA LEU A 239 20.86 14.75 -1.35
C LEU A 239 20.87 14.39 -2.83
N ALA A 240 21.89 14.80 -3.60
CA ALA A 240 21.90 14.67 -5.06
C ALA A 240 21.73 13.22 -5.57
N PRO A 241 22.38 12.19 -4.99
CA PRO A 241 22.16 10.80 -5.38
C PRO A 241 20.72 10.33 -5.14
N LEU A 242 20.02 10.90 -4.15
CA LEU A 242 18.66 10.52 -3.77
C LEU A 242 17.58 11.22 -4.61
N LEU A 243 17.91 12.30 -5.34
CA LEU A 243 16.95 13.06 -6.16
C LEU A 243 16.30 12.23 -7.27
N ALA A 244 16.90 11.11 -7.68
CA ALA A 244 16.28 10.16 -8.60
C ALA A 244 14.95 9.61 -8.05
N ILE A 245 14.81 9.49 -6.72
CA ILE A 245 13.62 8.97 -6.06
C ILE A 245 12.43 9.91 -6.27
N PRO A 246 12.45 11.20 -5.84
CA PRO A 246 11.34 12.11 -6.11
C PRO A 246 11.17 12.40 -7.61
N ALA A 247 12.25 12.39 -8.42
CA ALA A 247 12.13 12.53 -9.86
C ALA A 247 11.28 11.40 -10.49
N LEU A 248 11.43 10.16 -10.03
CA LEU A 248 10.59 9.03 -10.46
C LEU A 248 9.11 9.29 -10.17
N GLY A 249 8.80 9.83 -8.99
CA GLY A 249 7.44 10.18 -8.60
C GLY A 249 6.87 11.30 -9.48
N LEU A 250 7.66 12.34 -9.77
CA LEU A 250 7.28 13.43 -10.68
C LEU A 250 7.02 12.93 -12.10
N VAL A 251 7.85 12.00 -12.61
CA VAL A 251 7.61 11.33 -13.90
C VAL A 251 6.30 10.54 -13.86
N GLY A 252 6.02 9.84 -12.75
CA GLY A 252 4.75 9.16 -12.52
C GLY A 252 3.55 10.12 -12.59
N PHE A 253 3.59 11.23 -11.87
CA PHE A 253 2.55 12.27 -11.91
C PHE A 253 2.36 12.88 -13.29
N ALA A 254 3.46 13.23 -13.96
CA ALA A 254 3.42 13.77 -15.32
C ALA A 254 2.76 12.76 -16.27
N THR A 255 3.11 11.48 -16.16
CA THR A 255 2.52 10.40 -16.94
C THR A 255 1.01 10.30 -16.68
N ILE A 256 0.58 10.32 -15.41
CA ILE A 256 -0.86 10.31 -15.07
C ILE A 256 -1.57 11.48 -15.71
N VAL A 257 -1.12 12.72 -15.47
CA VAL A 257 -1.83 13.92 -15.90
C VAL A 257 -1.88 14.01 -17.42
N VAL A 258 -0.76 13.80 -18.11
CA VAL A 258 -0.69 13.90 -19.58
C VAL A 258 -1.48 12.78 -20.23
N MET A 259 -1.29 11.53 -19.80
CA MET A 259 -1.88 10.39 -20.48
C MET A 259 -3.36 10.22 -20.14
N ALA A 260 -3.78 10.53 -18.91
CA ALA A 260 -5.20 10.57 -18.58
C ALA A 260 -5.90 11.66 -19.39
N ARG A 261 -5.29 12.84 -19.57
CA ARG A 261 -5.87 13.90 -20.41
C ARG A 261 -6.02 13.47 -21.87
N LYS A 262 -5.06 12.72 -22.41
CA LYS A 262 -5.11 12.12 -23.75
C LYS A 262 -6.09 10.93 -23.89
N GLY A 263 -6.73 10.48 -22.81
CA GLY A 263 -7.66 9.35 -22.84
C GLY A 263 -6.97 7.99 -22.94
N SER A 264 -5.70 7.88 -22.53
CA SER A 264 -4.99 6.61 -22.49
C SER A 264 -5.57 5.69 -21.41
N HIS A 265 -5.73 4.40 -21.73
CA HIS A 265 -6.21 3.40 -20.80
C HIS A 265 -5.13 2.89 -19.82
N LEU A 266 -3.93 2.54 -20.30
CA LEU A 266 -2.90 1.85 -19.49
C LEU A 266 -1.97 2.81 -18.75
N TRP A 267 -1.44 3.82 -19.46
CA TRP A 267 -0.36 4.67 -18.94
C TRP A 267 -0.66 5.40 -17.62
N PRO A 268 -1.89 5.85 -17.32
CA PRO A 268 -2.20 6.41 -16.01
C PRO A 268 -1.95 5.42 -14.86
N PHE A 269 -2.21 4.12 -15.07
CA PHE A 269 -1.95 3.09 -14.07
C PHE A 269 -0.45 2.88 -13.86
N ILE A 270 0.33 2.82 -14.95
CA ILE A 270 1.80 2.79 -14.86
C ILE A 270 2.34 4.02 -14.11
N GLY A 271 1.83 5.21 -14.42
CA GLY A 271 2.23 6.43 -13.71
C GLY A 271 1.90 6.38 -12.21
N ALA A 272 0.75 5.83 -11.82
CA ALA A 272 0.40 5.63 -10.41
C ALA A 272 1.33 4.63 -9.71
N LEU A 273 1.69 3.53 -10.38
CA LEU A 273 2.69 2.58 -9.86
C LEU A 273 4.06 3.25 -9.66
N LEU A 274 4.48 4.14 -10.56
CA LEU A 274 5.74 4.90 -10.41
C LEU A 274 5.71 5.85 -9.21
N VAL A 275 4.58 6.51 -8.94
CA VAL A 275 4.41 7.35 -7.75
C VAL A 275 4.54 6.52 -6.47
N PHE A 276 3.86 5.37 -6.41
CA PHE A 276 3.96 4.46 -5.26
C PHE A 276 5.36 3.88 -5.09
N LEU A 277 6.01 3.47 -6.18
CA LEU A 277 7.38 2.96 -6.17
C LEU A 277 8.37 4.02 -5.68
N SER A 278 8.21 5.27 -6.13
CA SER A 278 9.00 6.41 -5.64
C SER A 278 8.86 6.58 -4.12
N GLY A 279 7.64 6.62 -3.60
CA GLY A 279 7.40 6.70 -2.15
C GLY A 279 8.00 5.52 -1.39
N TYR A 280 7.82 4.29 -1.90
CA TYR A 280 8.33 3.07 -1.28
C TYR A 280 9.87 3.03 -1.22
N ILE A 281 10.54 3.39 -2.32
CA ILE A 281 12.01 3.51 -2.34
C ILE A 281 12.48 4.62 -1.40
N GLY A 282 11.74 5.73 -1.31
CA GLY A 282 12.02 6.80 -0.35
C GLY A 282 11.99 6.32 1.11
N LEU A 283 11.01 5.48 1.46
CA LEU A 283 10.96 4.83 2.78
C LEU A 283 12.17 3.90 2.98
N ALA A 284 12.48 3.05 2.00
CA ALA A 284 13.63 2.15 2.07
C ALA A 284 14.95 2.90 2.28
N ALA A 285 15.17 4.00 1.55
CA ALA A 285 16.34 4.87 1.70
C ALA A 285 16.42 5.52 3.10
N SER A 286 15.26 5.85 3.67
CA SER A 286 15.15 6.48 5.00
C SER A 286 15.46 5.51 6.14
N PHE A 287 15.01 4.24 6.02
CA PHE A 287 15.06 3.30 7.13
C PHE A 287 16.13 2.23 7.02
N MET A 288 16.65 1.88 5.85
CA MET A 288 17.71 0.85 5.75
C MET A 288 18.91 1.19 6.65
N PRO A 289 19.32 0.31 7.60
CA PRO A 289 18.99 -1.11 7.76
C PRO A 289 17.97 -1.48 8.88
N TYR A 290 17.17 -0.54 9.36
CA TYR A 290 16.21 -0.74 10.45
C TYR A 290 14.94 -1.46 9.99
N VAL A 291 14.56 -2.51 10.73
CA VAL A 291 13.24 -3.15 10.62
C VAL A 291 12.28 -2.64 11.69
N VAL A 292 12.81 -2.20 12.85
CA VAL A 292 12.11 -1.33 13.80
C VAL A 292 12.82 0.02 13.77
N PRO A 293 12.20 1.06 13.20
CA PRO A 293 12.85 2.35 13.00
C PRO A 293 13.53 2.88 14.26
N TYR A 294 14.79 3.26 14.10
CA TYR A 294 15.68 3.85 15.12
C TYR A 294 16.12 2.91 16.26
N ALA A 295 15.53 1.72 16.39
CA ALA A 295 15.80 0.79 17.48
C ALA A 295 16.55 -0.47 17.02
N LEU A 296 15.97 -1.25 16.10
CA LEU A 296 16.49 -2.58 15.74
C LEU A 296 16.78 -2.69 14.25
N ASP A 297 18.02 -3.06 13.93
CA ASP A 297 18.39 -3.45 12.57
C ASP A 297 17.88 -4.85 12.20
N PHE A 298 17.80 -5.13 10.89
CA PHE A 298 17.26 -6.40 10.41
C PHE A 298 18.09 -7.62 10.84
N ARG A 299 19.40 -7.48 11.12
CA ARG A 299 20.24 -8.59 11.58
C ARG A 299 20.08 -8.84 13.08
N GLN A 300 19.93 -7.78 13.86
CA GLN A 300 19.62 -7.85 15.29
C GLN A 300 18.27 -8.51 15.55
N ALA A 301 17.29 -8.20 14.71
CA ALA A 301 15.93 -8.72 14.86
C ALA A 301 15.71 -10.12 14.25
N ALA A 302 16.70 -10.65 13.53
CA ALA A 302 16.56 -11.88 12.75
C ALA A 302 16.40 -13.12 13.61
N ALA A 303 15.63 -14.08 13.11
CA ALA A 303 15.60 -15.44 13.65
C ALA A 303 16.97 -16.14 13.41
N PRO A 304 17.27 -17.22 14.17
CA PRO A 304 18.48 -18.01 13.95
C PRO A 304 18.61 -18.54 12.51
N ASP A 305 19.84 -18.59 11.99
CA ASP A 305 20.14 -18.95 10.60
C ASP A 305 19.57 -20.31 10.17
N ASN A 306 19.51 -21.30 11.07
CA ASN A 306 18.92 -22.61 10.78
C ASN A 306 17.41 -22.50 10.49
N ALA A 307 16.68 -21.65 11.22
CA ALA A 307 15.27 -21.41 10.97
C ALA A 307 15.08 -20.63 9.67
N LEU A 308 15.85 -19.56 9.45
CA LEU A 308 15.78 -18.77 8.21
C LEU A 308 16.09 -19.61 6.97
N GLY A 309 17.11 -20.49 7.06
CA GLY A 309 17.50 -21.39 5.98
C GLY A 309 16.42 -22.43 5.66
N LEU A 310 15.86 -23.07 6.69
CA LEU A 310 14.78 -24.05 6.50
C LEU A 310 13.55 -23.43 5.82
N MET A 311 13.12 -22.27 6.30
CA MET A 311 11.97 -21.56 5.71
C MET A 311 12.29 -21.11 4.28
N LEU A 312 13.51 -20.65 4.01
CA LEU A 312 13.91 -20.18 2.69
C LEU A 312 13.82 -21.31 1.65
N VAL A 313 14.18 -22.55 2.02
CA VAL A 313 14.01 -23.72 1.14
C VAL A 313 12.54 -23.90 0.73
N GLY A 314 11.62 -23.80 1.70
CA GLY A 314 10.18 -23.85 1.41
C GLY A 314 9.72 -22.68 0.53
N THR A 315 10.17 -21.47 0.82
CA THR A 315 9.85 -20.27 0.05
C THR A 315 10.35 -20.37 -1.39
N LEU A 316 11.54 -20.91 -1.63
CA LEU A 316 12.10 -21.09 -2.98
C LEU A 316 11.27 -22.06 -3.84
N ALA A 317 10.56 -23.01 -3.24
CA ALA A 317 9.65 -23.89 -3.96
C ALA A 317 8.27 -23.25 -4.17
N ILE A 318 7.71 -22.63 -3.13
CA ILE A 318 6.32 -22.16 -3.12
C ILE A 318 6.16 -20.80 -3.80
N LEU A 319 7.05 -19.85 -3.54
CA LEU A 319 6.92 -18.47 -4.01
C LEU A 319 6.91 -18.37 -5.55
N PRO A 320 7.77 -19.10 -6.31
CA PRO A 320 7.68 -19.09 -7.77
C PRO A 320 6.35 -19.64 -8.29
N ALA A 321 5.79 -20.66 -7.63
CA ALA A 321 4.48 -21.22 -8.00
C ALA A 321 3.36 -20.21 -7.76
N ILE A 322 3.38 -19.50 -6.63
CA ILE A 322 2.44 -18.40 -6.34
C ILE A 322 2.56 -17.30 -7.40
N LEU A 323 3.78 -16.83 -7.68
CA LEU A 323 4.01 -15.79 -8.70
C LEU A 323 3.54 -16.22 -10.09
N ALA A 324 3.80 -17.46 -10.49
CA ALA A 324 3.35 -18.00 -11.77
C ALA A 324 1.82 -18.06 -11.84
N TYR A 325 1.16 -18.52 -10.76
CA TYR A 325 -0.29 -18.55 -10.66
C TYR A 325 -0.88 -17.14 -10.71
N THR A 326 -0.34 -16.18 -9.94
CA THR A 326 -0.78 -14.77 -9.98
C THR A 326 -0.62 -14.20 -11.40
N ALA A 327 0.54 -14.37 -12.03
CA ALA A 327 0.77 -13.89 -13.39
C ALA A 327 -0.21 -14.51 -14.39
N TRP A 328 -0.51 -15.81 -14.25
CA TRP A 328 -1.50 -16.51 -15.06
C TRP A 328 -2.91 -15.92 -14.88
N VAL A 329 -3.38 -15.71 -13.65
CA VAL A 329 -4.69 -15.12 -13.38
C VAL A 329 -4.80 -13.73 -14.02
N TYR A 330 -3.81 -12.86 -13.84
CA TYR A 330 -3.80 -11.53 -14.47
C TYR A 330 -3.75 -11.60 -16.00
N TRP A 331 -3.06 -12.60 -16.56
CA TRP A 331 -3.02 -12.82 -18.00
C TRP A 331 -4.38 -13.28 -18.55
N VAL A 332 -5.05 -14.23 -17.89
CA VAL A 332 -6.38 -14.71 -18.27
C VAL A 332 -7.40 -13.57 -18.21
N PHE A 333 -7.42 -12.79 -17.13
CA PHE A 333 -8.38 -11.70 -16.91
C PHE A 333 -7.87 -10.33 -17.38
N ARG A 334 -6.99 -10.28 -18.38
CA ARG A 334 -6.40 -9.01 -18.88
C ARG A 334 -7.38 -8.11 -19.62
N GLY A 335 -8.47 -8.69 -20.16
CA GLY A 335 -9.48 -7.98 -20.94
C GLY A 335 -10.17 -6.82 -20.20
N LYS A 336 -10.87 -5.98 -20.97
CA LYS A 336 -11.76 -4.95 -20.42
C LYS A 336 -13.07 -5.59 -19.96
N VAL A 337 -13.65 -5.02 -18.90
CA VAL A 337 -14.93 -5.45 -18.35
C VAL A 337 -16.01 -4.47 -18.79
N ASP A 338 -17.09 -5.04 -19.31
CA ASP A 338 -18.31 -4.36 -19.74
C ASP A 338 -19.53 -4.93 -19.00
N THR A 339 -20.69 -4.30 -19.14
CA THR A 339 -21.95 -4.69 -18.49
C THR A 339 -22.40 -6.12 -18.81
N GLU A 340 -22.03 -6.65 -19.99
CA GLU A 340 -22.36 -8.01 -20.44
C GLU A 340 -21.39 -9.10 -19.93
N SER A 341 -20.23 -8.71 -19.38
CA SER A 341 -19.12 -9.62 -19.05
C SER A 341 -19.05 -10.04 -17.57
N GLY A 342 -20.18 -10.04 -16.87
CA GLY A 342 -20.24 -10.36 -15.44
C GLY A 342 -19.84 -11.80 -15.11
N TYR A 343 -19.11 -11.98 -14.00
CA TYR A 343 -18.59 -13.27 -13.49
C TYR A 343 -19.67 -14.32 -13.15
N HIS A 344 -20.95 -13.95 -13.27
CA HIS A 344 -22.12 -14.74 -12.90
C HIS A 344 -23.20 -14.77 -14.00
N HIS A 345 -22.86 -14.43 -15.24
CA HIS A 345 -23.73 -14.65 -16.40
C HIS A 345 -23.36 -15.93 -17.15
#